data_AF-A0A3P6Q7G3-F1
#
_entry.id   AF-A0A3P6Q7G3-F1
#
_cell.length_a   1.000
_cell.length_b   1.000
_cell.length_c   1.000
_cell.angle_alpha   90.00
_cell.angle_beta   90.00
_cell.angle_gamma   90.00
#
_symmetry.space_group_name_H-M   'P 1'
#
loop_
_entity.id
_entity.type
_entity.pdbx_description
1 polymer ?
#
loop_
_entity_poly.entity_id
_entity_poly.type
_entity_poly.pdbx_seq_one_letter_code
_entity_poly.pdbx_strand_id
1 'polypeptide(L)'
;MAKFESTVAIRELVLGGEAAMWGEFVDATNLIPRLWPRASAVAERLWSDPSATYSADAAWPRLHEFRCRMMNRGFQTEPPNNPDYCPFEWDPKYTEL
;
A
#
# COMPACT_ATOMS: atom_id res chain seq x y z
N MET A 1 -10.69 13.97 0.57
CA MET A 1 -10.81 13.83 2.04
C MET A 1 -11.66 14.97 2.56
N ALA A 2 -12.73 14.69 3.30
CA ALA A 2 -13.53 15.73 3.94
C ALA A 2 -12.65 16.50 4.94
N LYS A 3 -12.75 17.83 4.93
CA LYS A 3 -11.99 18.68 5.86
C LYS A 3 -12.66 18.60 7.23
N PHE A 4 -11.99 17.97 8.19
CA PHE A 4 -12.42 18.02 9.58
C PHE A 4 -12.17 19.44 10.11
N GLU A 5 -13.24 20.19 10.34
CA GLU A 5 -13.15 21.50 10.97
C GLU A 5 -12.81 21.34 12.45
N SER A 6 -11.61 21.80 12.81
CA SER A 6 -11.03 21.64 14.14
C SER A 6 -10.02 22.74 14.41
N THR A 7 -9.83 23.04 15.69
CA THR A 7 -8.75 23.92 16.15
C THR A 7 -7.39 23.22 15.97
N VAL A 8 -6.31 24.00 15.86
CA VAL A 8 -4.94 23.47 15.72
C VAL A 8 -4.61 22.52 16.88
N ALA A 9 -4.99 22.88 18.10
CA ALA A 9 -4.77 22.07 19.30
C ALA A 9 -5.39 20.66 19.22
N ILE A 10 -6.55 20.51 18.59
CA ILE A 10 -7.19 19.18 18.44
C ILE A 10 -6.45 18.34 17.40
N ARG A 11 -5.89 18.97 16.35
CA ARG A 11 -5.14 18.24 15.30
C ARG A 11 -3.84 17.67 15.82
N GLU A 12 -3.21 18.35 16.77
CA GLU A 12 -1.98 17.87 17.43
C GLU A 12 -2.22 16.62 18.30
N LEU A 13 -3.47 16.31 18.67
CA LEU A 13 -3.82 15.07 19.37
C LEU A 13 -3.83 13.85 18.44
N VAL A 14 -3.82 14.05 17.13
CA VAL A 14 -3.80 12.95 16.15
C VAL A 14 -2.37 12.45 16.00
N LEU A 15 -2.10 11.29 16.56
CA LEU A 15 -0.77 10.67 16.50
C LEU A 15 -0.46 10.00 15.15
N GLY A 16 -1.50 9.64 14.39
CA GLY A 16 -1.35 8.93 13.12
C GLY A 16 -2.58 8.09 12.79
N GLY A 17 -2.35 6.95 12.14
CA GLY A 17 -3.39 5.99 11.78
C GLY A 17 -2.78 4.61 11.48
N GLU A 18 -3.63 3.65 11.18
CA GLU A 18 -3.22 2.26 10.92
C GLU A 18 -3.98 1.67 9.73
N ALA A 19 -3.34 0.72 9.05
CA ALA A 19 -4.00 -0.18 8.11
C ALA A 19 -4.32 -1.49 8.85
N ALA A 20 -5.61 -1.79 9.03
CA ALA A 20 -6.03 -3.02 9.69
C ALA A 20 -6.32 -4.12 8.66
N MET A 21 -5.74 -5.31 8.88
CA MET A 21 -6.09 -6.52 8.14
C MET A 21 -6.76 -7.52 9.06
N TRP A 22 -8.09 -7.59 8.94
CA TRP A 22 -8.90 -8.52 9.73
C TRP A 22 -8.81 -9.95 9.18
N GLY A 23 -8.74 -10.91 10.10
CA GLY A 23 -8.36 -12.30 9.82
C GLY A 23 -9.52 -13.24 9.48
N GLU A 24 -10.77 -12.76 9.39
CA GLU A 24 -11.95 -13.63 9.18
C GLU A 24 -11.87 -14.42 7.88
N PHE A 25 -11.24 -13.85 6.85
CA PHE A 25 -11.05 -14.45 5.53
C PHE A 25 -9.63 -14.26 5.00
N VAL A 26 -8.66 -14.05 5.89
CA VAL A 26 -7.25 -13.81 5.55
C VAL A 26 -6.38 -14.79 6.29
N ASP A 27 -5.51 -15.48 5.56
CA ASP A 27 -4.53 -16.43 6.09
C ASP A 27 -3.22 -16.34 5.29
N ALA A 28 -2.29 -17.26 5.53
CA ALA A 28 -1.00 -17.30 4.86
C ALA A 28 -1.10 -17.43 3.32
N THR A 29 -2.23 -17.90 2.78
CA THR A 29 -2.41 -18.08 1.34
C THR A 29 -2.69 -16.78 0.61
N ASN A 30 -3.21 -15.75 1.30
CA ASN A 30 -3.70 -14.54 0.66
C ASN A 30 -3.34 -13.23 1.37
N LEU A 31 -2.62 -13.28 2.50
CA LEU A 31 -2.23 -12.10 3.27
C LEU A 31 -1.40 -11.11 2.45
N ILE A 32 -0.31 -11.57 1.82
CA ILE A 32 0.61 -10.70 1.10
C ILE A 32 -0.06 -10.00 -0.09
N PRO A 33 -0.74 -10.70 -1.02
CA PRO A 33 -1.38 -10.04 -2.14
C PRO A 33 -2.52 -9.12 -1.69
N ARG A 34 -3.28 -9.45 -0.64
CA ARG A 34 -4.32 -8.54 -0.13
C ARG A 34 -3.76 -7.30 0.56
N LEU A 35 -2.65 -7.43 1.27
CA LEU A 35 -2.11 -6.31 2.04
C LEU A 35 -1.30 -5.37 1.14
N TRP A 36 -0.55 -5.90 0.19
CA TRP A 36 0.43 -5.15 -0.58
C TRP A 36 0.10 -5.14 -2.08
N PRO A 37 0.10 -3.96 -2.72
CA PRO A 37 0.70 -2.70 -2.28
C PRO A 37 -0.27 -1.72 -1.57
N ARG A 38 -1.50 -2.11 -1.25
CA ARG A 38 -2.50 -1.20 -0.65
C ARG A 38 -2.04 -0.55 0.65
N ALA A 39 -1.40 -1.30 1.55
CA ALA A 39 -0.85 -0.76 2.79
C ALA A 39 0.27 0.28 2.57
N SER A 40 0.94 0.25 1.41
CA SER A 40 1.94 1.27 1.05
C SER A 40 1.32 2.66 0.89
N ALA A 41 0.06 2.75 0.44
CA ALA A 41 -0.64 4.03 0.34
C ALA A 41 -0.92 4.66 1.73
N VAL A 42 -1.25 3.82 2.72
CA VAL A 42 -1.38 4.27 4.12
C VAL A 42 -0.04 4.71 4.67
N ALA A 43 1.03 3.94 4.41
CA ALA A 43 2.38 4.30 4.81
C ALA A 43 2.82 5.66 4.23
N GLU A 44 2.61 5.90 2.94
CA GLU A 44 2.94 7.17 2.31
C GLU A 44 2.16 8.34 2.92
N ARG A 45 0.86 8.16 3.17
CA ARG A 45 0.03 9.21 3.78
C ARG A 45 0.47 9.60 5.18
N LEU A 46 0.94 8.64 5.98
CA LEU A 46 1.35 8.86 7.37
C LEU A 46 2.79 9.36 7.49
N TRP A 47 3.62 9.16 6.45
CA TRP A 47 5.03 9.51 6.48
C TRP A 47 5.38 10.78 5.70
N SER A 48 4.81 10.94 4.51
CA SER A 48 5.16 12.02 3.58
C SER A 48 4.41 13.31 3.89
N ASP A 49 4.92 14.41 3.35
CA ASP A 49 4.25 15.71 3.45
C ASP A 49 2.79 15.60 2.94
N PRO A 50 1.79 16.07 3.73
CA PRO A 50 0.39 15.97 3.34
C PRO A 50 0.08 16.61 1.98
N SER A 51 0.79 17.69 1.61
CA SER A 51 0.62 18.39 0.34
C SER A 51 1.02 17.56 -0.88
N ALA A 52 1.99 16.66 -0.72
CA ALA A 52 2.50 15.79 -1.79
C ALA A 52 1.63 14.55 -2.03
N THR A 53 0.69 14.26 -1.12
CA THR A 53 -0.05 12.99 -1.09
C THR A 53 -1.52 13.14 -1.50
N TYR A 54 -2.02 14.34 -1.82
CA TYR A 54 -3.45 14.56 -2.11
C TYR A 54 -3.98 13.95 -3.42
N SER A 55 -3.13 13.73 -4.43
CA SER A 55 -3.55 13.19 -5.74
C SER A 55 -3.17 11.72 -5.90
N ALA A 56 -4.17 10.87 -6.12
CA ALA A 56 -3.97 9.45 -6.41
C ALA A 56 -3.30 9.25 -7.77
N ASP A 57 -3.64 10.06 -8.78
CA ASP A 57 -3.03 9.99 -10.12
C ASP A 57 -1.55 10.35 -10.08
N ALA A 58 -1.18 11.33 -9.24
CA ALA A 58 0.23 11.67 -9.03
C ALA A 58 0.97 10.55 -8.27
N ALA A 59 0.27 9.81 -7.40
CA ALA A 59 0.81 8.69 -6.63
C ALA A 59 0.99 7.42 -7.46
N TRP A 60 0.19 7.24 -8.51
CA TRP A 60 0.18 6.05 -9.32
C TRP A 60 1.57 5.62 -9.84
N PRO A 61 2.39 6.49 -10.48
CA PRO A 61 3.67 6.05 -11.05
C PRO A 61 4.67 5.55 -10.01
N ARG A 62 4.69 6.18 -8.82
CA ARG A 62 5.60 5.78 -7.73
C ARG A 62 5.11 4.54 -6.98
N LEU A 63 3.79 4.37 -6.83
CA LEU A 63 3.22 3.16 -6.25
C LEU A 63 3.45 1.94 -7.15
N HIS A 64 3.33 2.12 -8.45
CA HIS A 64 3.64 1.11 -9.45
C HIS A 64 5.11 0.66 -9.38
N GLU A 65 6.05 1.61 -9.41
CA GLU A 65 7.49 1.28 -9.28
C GLU A 65 7.75 0.54 -7.97
N PHE A 66 7.15 1.00 -6.86
CA PHE A 66 7.31 0.35 -5.56
C PHE A 66 6.75 -1.08 -5.56
N ARG A 67 5.59 -1.31 -6.19
CA ARG A 67 4.99 -2.64 -6.36
C ARG A 67 5.92 -3.57 -7.11
N CYS A 68 6.48 -3.13 -8.23
CA CYS A 68 7.48 -3.93 -8.97
C CYS A 68 8.71 -4.19 -8.11
N ARG A 69 9.23 -3.19 -7.42
CA ARG A 69 10.38 -3.37 -6.51
C ARG A 69 10.10 -4.41 -5.41
N MET A 70 8.89 -4.45 -4.86
CA MET A 70 8.49 -5.47 -3.87
C MET A 70 8.47 -6.86 -4.49
N MET A 71 7.93 -7.00 -5.70
CA MET A 71 7.91 -8.27 -6.41
C MET A 71 9.33 -8.78 -6.73
N ASN A 72 10.26 -7.89 -7.14
CA ASN A 72 11.67 -8.25 -7.34
C ASN A 72 12.34 -8.76 -6.04
N ARG A 73 11.82 -8.35 -4.89
CA ARG A 73 12.30 -8.76 -3.56
C ARG A 73 11.64 -10.05 -3.07
N GLY A 74 10.76 -10.67 -3.86
CA GLY A 74 10.10 -11.93 -3.52
C GLY A 74 8.78 -11.79 -2.77
N PHE A 75 8.14 -10.62 -2.78
CA PHE A 75 6.80 -10.44 -2.23
C PHE A 75 5.73 -10.59 -3.31
N GLN A 76 4.74 -11.45 -3.07
CA GLN A 76 3.60 -11.67 -3.96
C GLN A 76 2.59 -10.51 -3.89
N THR A 77 2.94 -9.37 -4.47
CA THR A 77 2.11 -8.15 -4.44
C THR A 77 1.06 -8.13 -5.56
N GLU A 78 -0.18 -7.75 -5.23
CA GLU A 78 -1.23 -7.59 -6.24
C GLU A 78 -0.95 -6.37 -7.15
N PRO A 79 -1.48 -6.35 -8.38
CA PRO A 79 -1.54 -5.12 -9.18
C PRO A 79 -2.31 -4.02 -8.42
N PRO A 80 -1.80 -2.78 -8.32
CA PRO A 80 -2.39 -1.78 -7.45
C PRO A 80 -3.78 -1.31 -7.90
N ASN A 81 -3.99 -1.02 -9.20
CA ASN A 81 -5.26 -0.69 -9.86
C ASN A 81 -5.10 -0.84 -11.40
N ASN A 82 -6.17 -1.06 -12.18
CA ASN A 82 -6.11 -1.12 -13.67
C ASN A 82 -5.20 -2.23 -14.25
N PRO A 83 -5.11 -2.40 -15.59
CA PRO A 83 -4.08 -3.24 -16.19
C PRO A 83 -2.70 -2.70 -15.84
N ASP A 84 -1.88 -3.55 -15.22
CA ASP A 84 -0.53 -3.21 -14.78
C ASP A 84 0.44 -4.34 -15.16
N TYR A 85 1.72 -4.03 -15.33
CA TYR A 85 2.76 -5.03 -15.63
C TYR A 85 4.10 -4.62 -15.03
N CYS A 86 4.88 -5.59 -14.55
CA CYS A 86 6.27 -5.34 -14.17
C CYS A 86 7.21 -5.93 -15.22
N PRO A 87 8.44 -5.39 -15.37
CA PRO A 87 9.45 -5.98 -16.27
C PRO A 87 9.84 -7.43 -15.94
N PHE A 88 9.57 -7.86 -14.71
CA PHE A 88 9.68 -9.22 -14.22
C PHE A 88 8.35 -9.60 -13.58
N GLU A 89 7.90 -10.83 -13.79
CA GLU A 89 6.63 -11.32 -13.25
C GLU A 89 6.81 -12.16 -11.99
N TRP A 90 5.71 -12.37 -11.27
CA TRP A 90 5.70 -13.24 -10.10
C TRP A 90 5.90 -14.70 -10.53
N ASP A 91 7.06 -15.26 -10.16
CA ASP A 91 7.38 -16.67 -10.35
C ASP A 91 7.38 -17.42 -8.99
N PRO A 92 6.35 -18.21 -8.69
CA PRO A 92 6.31 -18.97 -7.45
C PRO A 92 7.42 -20.03 -7.45
N LYS A 93 8.36 -19.91 -6.51
CA LYS A 93 9.36 -20.96 -6.26
C LYS A 93 8.70 -22.18 -5.62
N TYR A 94 8.27 -23.14 -6.43
CA TYR A 94 7.95 -24.47 -5.94
C TYR A 94 9.25 -25.13 -5.48
N THR A 95 9.41 -25.30 -4.18
CA THR A 95 10.44 -26.20 -3.67
C THR A 95 9.91 -27.60 -3.90
N GLU A 96 10.60 -28.39 -4.73
CA GLU A 96 10.33 -29.83 -4.80
C GLU A 96 10.48 -30.39 -3.38
N LEU A 97 9.44 -31.08 -2.90
CA LEU A 97 9.41 -31.71 -1.58
C LEU A 97 10.35 -32.92 -1.53
#